data_AF-A0A6N9P848-F1
#
_entry.id   AF-A0A6N9P848-F1
#
_cell.length_a   1.000
_cell.length_b   1.000
_cell.length_c   1.000
_cell.angle_alpha   90.00
_cell.angle_beta   90.00
_cell.angle_gamma   90.00
#
_symmetry.space_group_name_H-M   'P 1'
#
loop_
_entity.id
_entity.type
_entity.pdbx_description
1 polymer ?
#
loop_
_entity_poly.entity_id
_entity_poly.type
_entity_poly.pdbx_seq_one_letter_code
_entity_poly.pdbx_strand_id
1 'polypeptide(L)' 'MEIVVALVSFAVGVIIGRVLHKERLIGDLRIDRSDPTSEPLLFLELDTDVRSIMCKKHVTFRVKLENFIPHK' A
#
# COMPACT_ATOMS: atom_id res chain seq x y z
N MET A 1 -38.19 1.44 7.43
CA MET A 1 -37.56 1.96 6.21
C MET A 1 -36.33 2.82 6.51
N GLU A 2 -36.38 3.71 7.51
CA GLU A 2 -35.26 4.60 7.87
C GLU A 2 -33.97 3.87 8.24
N ILE A 3 -34.06 2.80 9.05
CA ILE A 3 -32.89 1.99 9.43
C ILE A 3 -32.23 1.34 8.20
N VAL A 4 -33.03 0.89 7.23
CA VAL A 4 -32.52 0.27 6.00
C VAL A 4 -31.75 1.30 5.17
N VAL A 5 -32.30 2.52 5.03
CA VAL A 5 -31.64 3.61 4.31
C VAL A 5 -30.33 4.03 4.99
N ALA A 6 -30.31 4.07 6.33
CA ALA A 6 -29.10 4.38 7.09
C ALA A 6 -28.00 3.34 6.89
N LEU A 7 -28.34 2.04 6.95
CA LEU A 7 -27.39 0.96 6.73
C LEU A 7 -26.84 0.95 5.30
N VAL A 8 -27.68 1.19 4.29
CA VAL A 8 -27.25 1.26 2.89
C VAL A 8 -26.30 2.44 2.68
N SER A 9 -26.64 3.62 3.20
CA SER A 9 -25.79 4.82 3.08
C SER A 9 -24.44 4.62 3.77
N PHE A 10 -24.43 3.99 4.94
CA PHE A 10 -23.20 3.66 5.65
C PHE A 10 -22.34 2.66 4.87
N ALA A 11 -22.94 1.58 4.35
CA ALA A 11 -22.24 0.59 3.55
C ALA A 11 -21.61 1.20 2.29
N VAL A 12 -22.35 2.07 1.59
CA VAL A 12 -21.84 2.80 0.41
C VAL A 12 -20.65 3.70 0.79
N GLY A 13 -20.76 4.46 1.88
CA GLY A 13 -19.66 5.29 2.37
C GLY A 13 -18.40 4.47 2.71
N VAL A 14 -18.58 3.31 3.34
CA VAL A 14 -17.48 2.37 3.63
C VAL A 14 -16.85 1.81 2.36
N ILE A 15 -17.66 1.45 1.36
CA ILE A 15 -17.17 0.92 0.08
C ILE A 15 -16.36 1.98 -0.66
N ILE A 16 -16.90 3.20 -0.80
CA ILE A 16 -16.21 4.32 -1.48
C ILE A 16 -14.89 4.64 -0.78
N GLY A 17 -14.91 4.75 0.56
CA GLY A 17 -13.69 5.00 1.33
C GLY A 17 -12.62 3.93 1.12
N ARG A 18 -13.01 2.64 1.06
CA ARG A 18 -12.08 1.54 0.79
C ARG A 18 -11.51 1.56 -0.63
N VAL A 19 -12.32 1.86 -1.63
CA VAL A 19 -11.87 1.91 -3.04
C VAL A 19 -10.87 3.04 -3.24
N LEU A 20 -11.18 4.26 -2.77
CA LEU A 20 -10.28 5.41 -2.88
C LEU A 20 -8.96 5.20 -2.14
N HIS A 21 -8.96 4.43 -1.05
CA HIS A 21 -7.73 4.10 -0.32
C HIS A 21 -6.85 3.09 -1.07
N LYS A 22 -7.46 2.14 -1.80
CA LYS A 22 -6.74 1.18 -2.65
C LYS A 22 -6.06 1.84 -3.84
N GLU A 23 -6.70 2.83 -4.48
CA GLU A 23 -6.13 3.56 -5.62
C GLU A 23 -4.90 4.42 -5.27
N ARG A 24 -4.63 4.63 -3.97
CA ARG A 24 -3.44 5.38 -3.51
C ARG A 24 -2.19 4.53 -3.33
N LEU A 25 -2.31 3.21 -3.50
CA LEU A 25 -1.15 2.32 -3.45
C LEU A 25 -0.34 2.50 -4.73
N ILE A 26 0.84 3.11 -4.60
CA ILE A 26 1.71 3.40 -5.74
C ILE A 26 2.73 2.28 -6.01
N GLY A 27 2.72 1.24 -5.18
CA GLY A 27 3.60 0.09 -5.28
C GLY A 27 3.90 -0.52 -3.91
N ASP A 28 5.04 -1.19 -3.80
CA ASP A 28 5.46 -1.95 -2.63
C ASP A 28 6.69 -1.31 -1.96
N LEU A 29 6.69 -1.27 -0.63
CA LEU A 29 7.86 -1.00 0.19
C LEU A 29 8.36 -2.36 0.66
N ARG A 30 9.39 -2.88 -0.01
CA ARG A 30 10.00 -4.15 0.36
C ARG A 30 11.05 -3.92 1.45
N ILE A 31 10.99 -4.76 2.47
CA ILE A 31 11.98 -4.86 3.54
C ILE A 31 12.75 -6.16 3.35
N ASP A 32 14.03 -6.05 3.07
CA ASP A 32 14.94 -7.18 2.89
C ASP A 32 15.83 -7.36 4.12
N ARG A 33 15.83 -8.56 4.68
CA ARG A 33 16.65 -8.95 5.84
C ARG A 33 17.53 -10.17 5.55
N SER A 34 17.84 -10.37 4.27
CA SER A 34 18.66 -11.50 3.83
C SER A 34 20.08 -11.50 4.38
N ASP A 35 20.65 -10.35 4.74
CA ASP A 35 21.93 -10.30 5.44
C ASP A 35 21.70 -10.11 6.95
N PRO A 36 21.99 -11.12 7.80
CA PRO A 36 21.83 -11.02 9.25
C PRO A 36 22.89 -10.14 9.92
N THR A 37 23.92 -9.73 9.18
CA THR A 37 25.03 -8.90 9.67
C THR A 37 24.85 -7.41 9.35
N SER A 38 23.92 -7.08 8.46
CA SER A 38 23.59 -5.71 8.08
C SER A 38 22.24 -5.25 8.62
N GLU A 39 22.01 -3.94 8.64
CA GLU A 39 20.67 -3.41 8.88
C GLU A 39 19.71 -3.80 7.74
N PRO A 40 18.39 -3.90 8.01
CA PRO A 40 17.39 -4.21 6.99
C PRO A 40 17.41 -3.19 5.84
N LEU A 41 17.45 -3.69 4.61
CA LEU A 41 17.42 -2.85 3.43
C LEU A 41 15.97 -2.55 3.02
N LEU A 42 15.72 -1.30 2.62
CA LEU A 42 14.42 -0.85 2.14
C LEU A 42 14.47 -0.60 0.63
N PHE A 43 13.56 -1.23 -0.09
CA PHE A 43 13.40 -1.06 -1.53
C PHE A 43 12.02 -0.49 -1.85
N LEU A 44 12.00 0.60 -2.62
CA LEU A 44 10.80 1.23 -3.13
C LEU A 44 10.51 0.67 -4.52
N GLU A 45 9.45 -0.12 -4.63
CA GLU A 45 9.01 -0.70 -5.90
C GLU A 45 7.75 0.03 -6.33
N LEU A 46 7.77 0.64 -7.52
CA LEU A 46 6.66 1.43 -8.01
C LEU A 46 5.90 0.66 -9.09
N ASP A 47 4.58 0.60 -8.96
CA ASP A 47 3.68 0.10 -10.00
C ASP A 47 3.42 1.16 -11.08
N THR A 48 3.87 2.39 -10.85
CA THR A 48 3.61 3.57 -11.68
C THR A 48 4.89 4.36 -11.95
N ASP A 49 4.80 5.33 -12.87
CA ASP A 49 5.93 6.19 -13.22
C ASP A 49 6.28 7.14 -12.06
N VAL A 50 7.57 7.40 -11.88
CA VAL A 50 8.07 8.28 -10.80
C VAL A 50 7.48 9.69 -10.91
N ARG A 51 7.22 10.20 -12.12
CA ARG A 51 6.63 11.54 -12.29
C ARG A 51 5.23 11.63 -11.69
N SER A 52 4.49 10.52 -11.69
CA SER A 52 3.16 10.45 -11.10
C SER A 52 3.17 10.56 -9.57
N ILE A 53 4.30 10.29 -8.92
CA ILE A 53 4.47 10.42 -7.46
C ILE A 53 5.10 11.75 -7.05
N MET A 54 5.93 12.36 -7.90
CA MET A 54 6.66 13.60 -7.57
C MET A 54 5.75 14.78 -7.21
N CYS A 55 4.54 14.84 -7.78
CA CYS A 55 3.58 15.91 -7.51
C CYS A 55 2.68 15.62 -6.29
N LYS A 56 2.80 14.45 -5.65
CA LYS A 56 1.92 14.04 -4.54
C LYS A 56 2.52 14.43 -3.20
N LYS A 57 1.68 14.98 -2.32
CA LYS A 57 2.10 15.32 -0.94
C LYS A 57 2.44 14.06 -0.14
N HIS A 58 1.61 13.03 -0.21
CA HIS A 58 1.77 11.75 0.49
C HIS A 58 1.42 10.60 -0.46
N VAL A 59 2.09 9.47 -0.25
CA VAL A 59 1.90 8.23 -1.00
C VAL A 59 1.87 7.06 -0.04
N THR A 60 1.21 5.98 -0.43
CA THR A 60 1.09 4.77 0.39
C THR A 60 1.67 3.59 -0.36
N PHE A 61 2.43 2.77 0.35
CA PHE A 61 3.03 1.54 -0.18
C PHE A 61 2.44 0.34 0.55
N ARG A 62 2.32 -0.80 -0.15
CA ARG A 62 2.09 -2.09 0.53
C ARG A 62 3.42 -2.58 1.07
N VAL A 63 3.46 -3.01 2.32
CA VAL A 63 4.70 -3.50 2.92
C VAL A 63 4.87 -4.99 2.59
N LYS A 64 6.00 -5.34 1.97
CA LYS A 64 6.39 -6.73 1.71
C LYS A 64 7.64 -7.09 2.50
N LEU A 65 7.57 -8.17 3.27
CA LEU A 65 8.73 -8.72 3.98
C LEU A 65 9.25 -9.91 3.18
N GLU A 66 10.12 -9.65 2.22
CA GLU A 66 10.64 -10.64 1.28
C GLU A 66 12.16 -10.48 1.19
N ASN A 67 12.86 -11.62 1.28
CA ASN A 67 14.32 -11.67 1.23
C ASN A 67 14.78 -11.95 -0.21
N PHE A 68 15.72 -11.16 -0.71
CA PHE A 68 16.19 -11.29 -2.10
C PHE A 68 17.21 -12.42 -2.27
N ILE A 69 17.92 -12.79 -1.20
CA ILE A 69 18.90 -13.87 -1.21
C ILE A 69 18.25 -15.13 -0.61
N PRO A 70 17.97 -16.18 -1.41
CA PRO A 70 17.56 -17.46 -0.86
C PRO A 70 18.70 -18.01 0.01
N HIS A 71 18.40 -18.33 1.26
CA HIS A 71 19.33 -19.10 2.08
C HIS A 71 19.40 -20.52 1.53
N LYS A 72 20.61 -21.00 1.26
CA LYS A 72 20.88 -22.42 1.03
C LYS A 72 20.82 -23.19 2.34
#